data_AF-A0A972YZA8-F1
#
_entry.id   AF-A0A972YZA8-F1
#
_cell.length_a   1.000
_cell.length_b   1.000
_cell.length_c   1.000
_cell.angle_alpha   90.00
_cell.angle_beta   90.00
_cell.angle_gamma   90.00
#
_symmetry.space_group_name_H-M   'P 1'
#
loop_
_entity.id
_entity.type
_entity.pdbx_description
1 polymer ?
#
loop_
_entity_poly.entity_id
_entity_poly.type
_entity_poly.pdbx_seq_one_letter_code
_entity_poly.pdbx_strand_id
1 'polypeptide(L)'
;MFHVAPNMPKYIRQYLSISIFIFLLVYMVYAEFALGLIVISHGVFALTLFYVINQRKRKIADSSIKYWQLAAATLLLLNVLYFLPDSFYRSADTPLFIALPDKTMLLTAIFIYFYLLSVIQAMLLKILPFLSYTHLQQRCLMGFSVMQFIPHMHDFLNKKQGLALYYLHILSGLSLLAVIFEPSLYGLFAFLLLLEFSWLLLLMIKCMHLYFTVSQKIHLSNKA
;
A
#
# COMPACT_ATOMS: atom_id res chain seq x y z
N MET A 1 -7.14 -2.00 -16.38
CA MET A 1 -7.52 -2.23 -14.96
C MET A 1 -7.20 -1.05 -14.02
N PHE A 2 -6.25 -0.16 -14.37
CA PHE A 2 -6.01 1.14 -13.71
C PHE A 2 -6.91 2.29 -14.21
N HIS A 3 -7.71 2.06 -15.25
CA HIS A 3 -8.51 3.09 -15.95
C HIS A 3 -9.79 3.55 -15.25
N VAL A 4 -9.98 3.22 -13.98
CA VAL A 4 -11.24 3.55 -13.28
C VAL A 4 -11.17 4.92 -12.62
N ALA A 5 -9.97 5.37 -12.20
CA ALA A 5 -9.74 6.70 -11.64
C ALA A 5 -9.32 7.68 -12.76
N PRO A 6 -9.70 8.97 -12.66
CA PRO A 6 -9.17 9.99 -13.56
C PRO A 6 -7.64 10.12 -13.40
N ASN A 7 -6.99 10.69 -14.41
CA ASN A 7 -5.57 11.01 -14.31
C ASN A 7 -5.33 12.01 -13.17
N MET A 8 -4.17 11.92 -12.51
CA MET A 8 -3.73 12.95 -11.57
C MET A 8 -3.74 14.33 -12.23
N PRO A 9 -4.12 15.41 -11.51
CA PRO A 9 -4.07 16.76 -12.04
C PRO A 9 -2.69 17.07 -12.63
N LYS A 10 -2.67 17.73 -13.80
CA LYS A 10 -1.44 18.00 -14.56
C LYS A 10 -0.38 18.68 -13.70
N TYR A 11 -0.79 19.65 -12.87
CA TYR A 11 0.10 20.40 -11.99
C TYR A 11 0.79 19.51 -10.95
N ILE A 12 0.05 18.60 -10.31
CA ILE A 12 0.61 17.68 -9.33
C ILE A 12 1.60 16.72 -10.00
N ARG A 13 1.24 16.19 -11.17
CA ARG A 13 2.12 15.26 -11.91
C ARG A 13 3.43 15.90 -12.37
N GLN A 14 3.41 17.18 -12.74
CA GLN A 14 4.59 17.86 -13.30
C GLN A 14 5.43 18.56 -12.23
N TYR A 15 4.79 19.37 -11.37
CA TYR A 15 5.53 20.23 -10.46
C TYR A 15 5.87 19.56 -9.14
N LEU A 16 5.02 18.69 -8.60
CA LEU A 16 5.25 18.14 -7.26
C LEU A 16 6.57 17.34 -7.19
N SER A 17 6.84 16.49 -8.17
CA SER A 17 8.09 15.70 -8.22
C SER A 17 9.33 16.59 -8.37
N ILE A 18 9.24 17.64 -9.19
CA ILE A 18 10.33 18.61 -9.37
C ILE A 18 10.56 19.39 -8.07
N SER A 19 9.49 19.84 -7.41
CA SER A 19 9.57 20.54 -6.13
C SER A 19 10.20 19.67 -5.04
N ILE A 20 9.81 18.40 -4.92
CA ILE A 20 10.44 17.46 -3.96
C ILE A 20 11.94 17.32 -4.25
N PHE A 21 12.32 17.17 -5.52
CA PHE A 21 13.73 17.08 -5.89
C PHE A 21 14.51 18.35 -5.51
N ILE A 22 13.95 19.53 -5.79
CA ILE A 22 14.56 20.80 -5.38
C ILE A 22 14.68 20.88 -3.85
N PHE A 23 13.64 20.51 -3.11
CA PHE A 23 13.69 20.52 -1.65
C PHE A 23 14.72 19.53 -1.09
N LEU A 24 14.93 18.39 -1.72
CA LEU A 24 16.02 17.46 -1.35
C LEU A 24 17.41 18.08 -1.58
N LEU A 25 17.59 18.92 -2.60
CA LEU A 25 18.84 19.66 -2.78
C LEU A 25 18.99 20.75 -1.70
N VAL A 26 17.92 21.49 -1.40
CA VAL A 26 17.92 22.52 -0.34
C VAL A 26 18.18 21.89 1.03
N TYR A 27 17.71 20.66 1.28
CA TYR A 27 17.93 19.93 2.52
C TYR A 27 19.40 19.78 2.89
N MET A 28 20.30 19.71 1.91
CA MET A 28 21.75 19.64 2.14
C MET A 28 22.32 20.89 2.84
N VAL A 29 21.62 22.02 2.76
CA VAL A 29 22.06 23.32 3.31
C VAL A 29 21.12 23.79 4.44
N TYR A 30 19.81 23.66 4.24
CA TYR A 30 18.76 24.12 5.15
C TYR A 30 17.81 22.97 5.50
N ALA A 31 18.31 22.03 6.31
CA ALA A 31 17.64 20.75 6.59
C ALA A 31 16.22 20.91 7.17
N GLU A 32 16.05 21.69 8.25
CA GLU A 32 14.74 21.82 8.92
C GLU A 32 13.66 22.44 8.02
N PHE A 33 14.03 23.52 7.32
CA PHE A 33 13.14 24.21 6.40
C PHE A 33 12.73 23.32 5.22
N ALA A 34 13.72 22.66 4.60
CA ALA A 34 13.47 21.74 3.50
C ALA A 34 12.61 20.55 3.92
N LEU A 35 12.85 19.98 5.11
CA LEU A 35 12.09 18.83 5.60
C LEU A 35 10.63 19.20 5.83
N GLY A 36 10.34 20.39 6.39
CA GLY A 36 8.98 20.90 6.50
C GLY A 36 8.26 21.00 5.14
N LEU A 37 8.94 21.53 4.13
CA LEU A 37 8.39 21.61 2.76
C LEU A 37 8.17 20.23 2.11
N ILE A 38 9.09 19.28 2.34
CA ILE A 38 8.94 17.90 1.88
C ILE A 38 7.72 17.26 2.53
N VAL A 39 7.53 17.41 3.84
CA VAL A 39 6.37 16.85 4.55
C VAL A 39 5.07 17.44 3.99
N ILE A 40 4.99 18.77 3.83
CA ILE A 40 3.83 19.46 3.24
C ILE A 40 3.54 18.93 1.83
N SER A 41 4.56 18.74 1.00
CA SER A 41 4.39 18.22 -0.36
C SER A 41 3.77 16.82 -0.38
N HIS A 42 4.12 15.96 0.58
CA HIS A 42 3.48 14.65 0.75
C HIS A 42 2.02 14.78 1.21
N GLY A 43 1.69 15.79 2.01
CA GLY A 43 0.30 16.09 2.40
C GLY A 43 -0.54 16.50 1.19
N VAL A 44 0.00 17.38 0.34
CA VAL A 44 -0.64 17.78 -0.93
C VAL A 44 -0.83 16.58 -1.85
N PHE A 45 0.16 15.70 -1.97
CA PHE A 45 0.04 14.44 -2.70
C PHE A 45 -1.10 13.58 -2.16
N ALA A 46 -1.15 13.38 -0.85
CA ALA A 46 -2.13 12.53 -0.19
C ALA A 46 -3.58 13.04 -0.36
N LEU A 47 -3.81 14.36 -0.22
CA LEU A 47 -5.10 14.99 -0.50
C LEU A 47 -5.53 14.76 -1.96
N THR A 48 -4.60 14.98 -2.89
CA THR A 48 -4.86 14.77 -4.32
C THR A 48 -5.18 13.31 -4.61
N LEU A 49 -4.43 12.39 -4.01
CA LEU A 49 -4.62 10.96 -4.15
C LEU A 49 -6.02 10.54 -3.66
N PHE A 50 -6.46 11.02 -2.50
CA PHE A 50 -7.82 10.81 -2.01
C PHE A 50 -8.89 11.34 -2.96
N TYR A 51 -8.70 12.57 -3.43
CA TYR A 51 -9.61 13.22 -4.38
C TYR A 51 -9.79 12.37 -5.65
N VAL A 52 -8.69 11.89 -6.24
CA VAL A 52 -8.69 11.08 -7.46
C VAL A 52 -9.28 9.69 -7.23
N ILE A 53 -8.93 9.04 -6.13
CA ILE A 53 -9.47 7.74 -5.71
C ILE A 53 -10.99 7.80 -5.52
N ASN A 54 -11.52 8.90 -5.01
CA ASN A 54 -12.96 9.05 -4.79
C ASN A 54 -13.76 9.32 -6.07
N GLN A 55 -13.12 9.80 -7.13
CA GLN A 55 -13.72 10.05 -8.46
C GLN A 55 -13.76 8.83 -9.38
N ARG A 56 -13.52 7.63 -8.84
CA ARG A 56 -13.55 6.40 -9.65
C ARG A 56 -14.91 6.16 -10.27
N LYS A 57 -14.94 5.98 -11.60
CA LYS A 57 -16.16 5.75 -12.39
C LYS A 57 -16.91 4.46 -12.03
N ARG A 58 -16.20 3.44 -11.52
CA ARG A 58 -16.79 2.15 -11.12
C ARG A 58 -16.34 1.78 -9.71
N LYS A 59 -17.26 1.83 -8.74
CA LYS A 59 -17.01 1.50 -7.33
C LYS A 59 -17.16 -0.01 -7.07
N ILE A 60 -16.29 -0.82 -7.68
CA ILE A 60 -16.21 -2.25 -7.29
C ILE A 60 -15.37 -2.36 -6.04
N ALA A 61 -15.83 -3.15 -5.06
CA ALA A 61 -15.03 -3.53 -3.91
C ALA A 61 -13.74 -4.24 -4.36
N ASP A 62 -12.60 -3.60 -4.07
CA ASP A 62 -11.24 -4.02 -4.39
C ASP A 62 -10.39 -3.70 -3.16
N SER A 63 -9.73 -4.70 -2.58
CA SER A 63 -8.95 -4.54 -1.35
C SER A 63 -7.75 -3.60 -1.55
N SER A 64 -7.16 -3.56 -2.75
CA SER A 64 -6.05 -2.65 -3.05
C SER A 64 -6.43 -1.19 -2.84
N ILE A 65 -7.69 -0.83 -3.12
CA ILE A 65 -8.20 0.52 -2.90
C ILE A 65 -8.12 0.93 -1.43
N LYS A 66 -8.44 0.01 -0.51
CA LYS A 66 -8.38 0.28 0.93
C LYS A 66 -6.96 0.54 1.38
N TYR A 67 -5.98 -0.22 0.87
CA TYR A 67 -4.57 0.04 1.12
C TYR A 67 -4.11 1.40 0.58
N TRP A 68 -4.56 1.80 -0.61
CA TRP A 68 -4.25 3.14 -1.14
C TRP A 68 -4.86 4.27 -0.30
N GLN A 69 -6.08 4.06 0.21
CA GLN A 69 -6.73 4.99 1.14
C GLN A 69 -6.01 5.04 2.48
N LEU A 70 -5.57 3.89 3.00
CA LEU A 70 -4.76 3.80 4.21
C LEU A 70 -3.45 4.55 4.03
N ALA A 71 -2.70 4.27 2.96
CA ALA A 71 -1.44 4.97 2.66
C ALA A 71 -1.62 6.49 2.55
N ALA A 72 -2.67 6.96 1.88
CA ALA A 72 -3.00 8.38 1.80
C ALA A 72 -3.38 8.96 3.18
N ALA A 73 -4.17 8.25 3.98
CA ALA A 73 -4.52 8.66 5.35
C ALA A 73 -3.26 8.79 6.22
N THR A 74 -2.34 7.83 6.10
CA THR A 74 -1.07 7.81 6.81
C THR A 74 -0.21 9.02 6.49
N LEU A 75 -0.09 9.41 5.21
CA LEU A 75 0.68 10.60 4.83
C LEU A 75 0.08 11.89 5.41
N LEU A 76 -1.26 11.99 5.50
CA LEU A 76 -1.93 13.11 6.16
C LEU A 76 -1.70 13.08 7.67
N LEU A 77 -1.79 11.91 8.29
CA LEU A 77 -1.50 11.73 9.71
C LEU A 77 -0.05 12.13 10.02
N LEU A 78 0.91 11.70 9.20
CA LEU A 78 2.32 12.08 9.34
C LEU A 78 2.54 13.59 9.19
N ASN A 79 1.80 14.26 8.30
CA ASN A 79 1.83 15.72 8.20
C ASN A 79 1.40 16.37 9.52
N VAL A 80 0.28 15.94 10.09
CA VAL A 80 -0.22 16.46 11.36
C VAL A 80 0.77 16.20 12.48
N LEU A 81 1.24 14.95 12.62
CA LEU A 81 2.18 14.55 13.66
C LEU A 81 3.53 15.30 13.53
N TYR A 82 4.07 15.46 12.33
CA TYR A 82 5.35 16.13 12.14
C TYR A 82 5.34 17.59 12.66
N PHE A 83 4.26 18.33 12.39
CA PHE A 83 4.10 19.72 12.82
C PHE A 83 3.58 19.86 14.26
N LEU A 84 3.34 18.77 14.98
CA LEU A 84 3.07 18.87 16.42
C LEU A 84 4.33 19.40 17.14
N PRO A 85 4.16 20.32 18.11
CA PRO A 85 5.26 20.80 18.94
C PRO A 85 5.96 19.65 19.66
N ASP A 86 7.28 19.76 19.83
CA ASP A 86 8.09 18.73 20.50
C ASP A 86 7.70 18.50 21.97
N SER A 87 6.98 19.45 22.58
CA SER A 87 6.38 19.29 23.91
C SER A 87 5.39 18.12 23.98
N PHE A 88 4.70 17.77 22.89
CA PHE A 88 3.80 16.59 22.85
C PHE A 88 4.56 15.26 22.89
N TYR A 89 5.84 15.27 22.53
CA TYR A 89 6.72 14.11 22.51
C TYR A 89 7.62 14.02 23.75
N ARG A 90 7.63 15.06 24.60
CA ARG A 90 8.40 15.09 25.85
C ARG A 90 7.46 14.88 27.04
N SER A 91 7.77 13.87 27.85
CA SER A 91 6.93 13.39 28.95
C SER A 91 6.69 14.39 30.09
N ALA A 92 7.47 15.48 30.18
CA ALA A 92 7.47 16.35 31.35
C ALA A 92 6.26 17.32 31.44
N ASP A 93 5.71 17.79 30.31
CA ASP A 93 4.78 18.95 30.30
C ASP A 93 3.47 18.71 29.52
N THR A 94 3.10 17.45 29.27
CA THR A 94 1.89 17.17 28.47
C THR A 94 0.60 17.17 29.31
N PRO A 95 -0.46 17.88 28.88
CA PRO A 95 -1.78 17.84 29.53
C PRO A 95 -2.60 16.56 29.21
N LEU A 96 -2.05 15.65 28.42
CA LEU A 96 -2.65 14.37 28.05
C LEU A 96 -1.97 13.24 28.83
N PHE A 97 -2.75 12.33 29.43
CA PHE A 97 -2.30 11.20 30.26
C PHE A 97 -1.35 10.19 29.55
N ILE A 98 -1.00 10.39 28.28
CA ILE A 98 -0.14 9.53 27.48
C ILE A 98 0.89 10.41 26.77
N ALA A 99 2.14 10.37 27.25
CA ALA A 99 3.26 10.95 26.52
C ALA A 99 3.48 10.16 25.22
N LEU A 100 3.63 10.86 24.09
CA LEU A 100 4.01 10.20 22.84
C LEU A 100 5.47 9.71 22.93
N PRO A 101 5.80 8.57 22.31
CA PRO A 101 7.16 8.05 22.25
C PRO A 101 8.03 8.94 21.37
N ASP A 102 9.32 8.60 21.24
CA ASP A 102 10.27 9.33 20.40
C ASP A 102 9.68 9.65 19.02
N LYS A 103 9.70 10.94 18.67
CA LYS A 103 9.07 11.49 17.46
C LYS A 103 9.58 10.78 16.21
N THR A 104 10.90 10.58 16.13
CA THR A 104 11.54 9.96 14.96
C THR A 104 11.12 8.50 14.83
N MET A 105 11.17 7.75 15.92
CA MET A 105 10.76 6.34 15.96
C MET A 105 9.29 6.18 15.56
N LEU A 106 8.39 6.99 16.12
CA LEU A 106 6.95 6.94 15.85
C LEU A 106 6.65 7.26 14.37
N LEU A 107 7.16 8.39 13.87
CA LEU A 107 6.94 8.80 12.48
C LEU A 107 7.49 7.77 11.50
N THR A 108 8.68 7.21 11.80
CA THR A 108 9.32 6.20 10.94
C THR A 108 8.51 4.91 10.91
N ALA A 109 8.05 4.42 12.07
CA ALA A 109 7.22 3.21 12.14
C ALA A 109 5.90 3.38 11.38
N ILE A 110 5.22 4.52 11.57
CA ILE A 110 3.98 4.84 10.87
C ILE A 110 4.22 4.91 9.36
N PHE A 111 5.28 5.60 8.92
CA PHE A 111 5.61 5.75 7.50
C PHE A 111 5.96 4.41 6.83
N ILE A 112 6.87 3.64 7.42
CA ILE A 112 7.29 2.36 6.83
C ILE A 112 6.11 1.39 6.76
N TYR A 113 5.35 1.27 7.84
CA TYR A 113 4.31 0.25 7.93
C TYR A 113 3.02 0.64 7.22
N PHE A 114 2.42 1.77 7.59
CA PHE A 114 1.10 2.15 7.10
C PHE A 114 1.11 2.94 5.80
N TYR A 115 2.28 3.39 5.32
CA TYR A 115 2.41 3.98 3.99
C TYR A 115 3.15 3.05 3.04
N LEU A 116 4.44 2.77 3.27
CA LEU A 116 5.26 2.04 2.30
C LEU A 116 4.79 0.59 2.12
N LEU A 117 4.67 -0.17 3.21
CA LEU A 117 4.25 -1.57 3.14
C LEU A 117 2.80 -1.71 2.64
N SER A 118 1.91 -0.79 3.03
CA SER A 118 0.55 -0.69 2.47
C SER A 118 0.54 -0.57 0.94
N VAL A 119 1.34 0.34 0.37
CA VAL A 119 1.43 0.53 -1.09
C VAL A 119 1.98 -0.73 -1.76
N ILE A 120 3.02 -1.35 -1.18
CA ILE A 120 3.61 -2.59 -1.70
C ILE A 120 2.56 -3.71 -1.74
N GLN A 121 1.80 -3.91 -0.67
CA GLN A 121 0.74 -4.93 -0.63
C GLN A 121 -0.38 -4.64 -1.63
N ALA A 122 -0.80 -3.38 -1.75
CA ALA A 122 -1.80 -2.97 -2.74
C ALA A 122 -1.36 -3.32 -4.16
N MET A 123 -0.08 -3.08 -4.47
CA MET A 123 0.51 -3.35 -5.78
C MET A 123 0.67 -4.84 -6.01
N LEU A 124 1.15 -5.62 -5.02
CA LEU A 124 1.28 -7.08 -5.16
C LEU A 124 -0.07 -7.74 -5.46
N LEU A 125 -1.13 -7.38 -4.73
CA LEU A 125 -2.48 -7.90 -4.97
C LEU A 125 -3.03 -7.58 -6.36
N LYS A 126 -2.48 -6.56 -7.05
CA LYS A 126 -2.88 -6.18 -8.41
C LYS A 126 -1.98 -6.69 -9.51
N ILE A 127 -0.67 -6.66 -9.29
CA ILE A 127 0.34 -7.02 -10.29
C ILE A 127 0.33 -8.52 -10.51
N LEU A 128 0.21 -9.33 -9.44
CA LEU A 128 0.20 -10.79 -9.56
C LEU A 128 -0.90 -11.32 -10.50
N PRO A 129 -2.20 -11.02 -10.27
CA PRO A 129 -3.27 -11.51 -11.13
C PRO A 129 -3.23 -10.85 -12.52
N PHE A 130 -2.77 -9.59 -12.61
CA PHE A 130 -2.62 -8.89 -13.88
C PHE A 130 -1.59 -9.58 -14.78
N LEU A 131 -0.37 -9.80 -14.28
CA LEU A 131 0.70 -10.43 -15.04
C LEU A 131 0.33 -11.87 -15.42
N SER A 132 -0.22 -12.65 -14.49
CA SER A 132 -0.67 -14.02 -14.78
C SER A 132 -1.72 -14.04 -15.88
N TYR A 133 -2.71 -13.15 -15.83
CA TYR A 133 -3.74 -13.05 -16.85
C TYR A 133 -3.17 -12.61 -18.20
N THR A 134 -2.38 -11.54 -18.27
CA THR A 134 -1.86 -11.02 -19.53
C THR A 134 -0.90 -11.99 -20.19
N HIS A 135 -0.09 -12.71 -19.41
CA HIS A 135 0.80 -13.72 -19.94
C HIS A 135 0.01 -14.91 -20.52
N LEU A 136 -1.02 -15.41 -19.81
CA LEU A 136 -1.89 -16.46 -20.35
C LEU A 136 -2.65 -16.01 -21.60
N GLN A 137 -3.14 -14.77 -21.61
CA GLN A 137 -3.81 -14.18 -22.77
C GLN A 137 -2.89 -14.16 -24.00
N GLN A 138 -1.63 -13.75 -23.84
CA GLN A 138 -0.65 -13.76 -24.93
C GLN A 138 -0.43 -15.17 -25.50
N ARG A 139 -0.45 -16.21 -24.65
CA ARG A 139 -0.30 -17.60 -25.09
C ARG A 139 -1.51 -18.14 -25.86
N CYS A 140 -2.68 -17.54 -25.70
CA CYS A 140 -3.90 -17.92 -26.42
C CYS A 140 -4.08 -17.16 -27.75
N LEU A 141 -3.22 -16.19 -28.10
CA LEU A 141 -3.35 -15.41 -29.34
C LEU A 141 -3.28 -16.26 -30.62
N MET A 142 -2.73 -17.48 -30.53
CA MET A 142 -2.66 -18.43 -31.65
C MET A 142 -3.89 -19.34 -31.79
N GLY A 143 -4.83 -19.32 -30.83
CA GLY A 143 -5.98 -20.22 -30.80
C GLY A 143 -7.15 -19.65 -29.99
N PHE A 144 -8.13 -19.05 -30.67
CA PHE A 144 -9.28 -18.40 -30.05
C PHE A 144 -10.15 -19.35 -29.21
N SER A 145 -10.22 -20.63 -29.56
CA SER A 145 -10.94 -21.67 -28.81
C SER A 145 -10.35 -21.92 -27.41
N VAL A 146 -9.07 -21.58 -27.20
CA VAL A 146 -8.33 -21.84 -25.96
C VAL A 146 -8.46 -20.68 -24.97
N MET A 147 -8.93 -19.52 -25.45
CA MET A 147 -9.20 -18.32 -24.64
C MET A 147 -10.26 -18.59 -23.55
N GLN A 148 -11.21 -19.50 -23.80
CA GLN A 148 -12.26 -19.87 -22.84
C GLN A 148 -11.72 -20.47 -21.53
N PHE A 149 -10.49 -21.00 -21.54
CA PHE A 149 -9.87 -21.56 -20.34
C PHE A 149 -9.24 -20.51 -19.42
N ILE A 150 -9.10 -19.26 -19.87
CA ILE A 150 -8.51 -18.19 -19.07
C ILE A 150 -9.53 -17.74 -18.03
N PRO A 151 -9.23 -17.88 -16.72
CA PRO A 151 -10.13 -17.42 -15.67
C PRO A 151 -10.16 -15.89 -15.64
N HIS A 152 -11.22 -15.33 -15.08
CA HIS A 152 -11.31 -13.89 -14.92
C HIS A 152 -10.25 -13.41 -13.92
N MET A 153 -9.74 -12.17 -14.06
CA MET A 153 -8.65 -11.66 -13.20
C MET A 153 -8.94 -11.75 -11.69
N HIS A 154 -10.21 -11.71 -11.30
CA HIS A 154 -10.65 -11.79 -9.91
C HIS A 154 -10.64 -13.22 -9.35
N ASP A 155 -10.51 -14.22 -10.21
CA ASP A 155 -10.47 -15.63 -9.82
C ASP A 155 -9.06 -16.04 -9.37
N PHE A 156 -8.03 -15.34 -9.85
CA PHE A 156 -6.64 -15.49 -9.37
C PHE A 156 -6.48 -15.13 -7.90
N LEU A 157 -7.20 -14.10 -7.45
CA LEU A 157 -7.15 -13.60 -6.08
C LEU A 157 -8.55 -13.22 -5.61
N ASN A 158 -9.10 -14.06 -4.73
CA ASN A 158 -10.42 -13.81 -4.18
C ASN A 158 -10.43 -12.54 -3.33
N LYS A 159 -11.40 -11.66 -3.60
CA LYS A 159 -11.63 -10.41 -2.86
C LYS A 159 -11.71 -10.60 -1.34
N LYS A 160 -12.34 -11.69 -0.87
CA LYS A 160 -12.46 -11.98 0.57
C LYS A 160 -11.10 -12.20 1.22
N GLN A 161 -10.20 -12.90 0.52
CA GLN A 161 -8.87 -13.19 1.01
C GLN A 161 -7.97 -11.95 1.04
N GLY A 162 -8.10 -11.08 0.02
CA GLY A 162 -7.43 -9.78 0.02
C GLY A 162 -7.93 -8.83 1.11
N LEU A 163 -9.21 -8.91 1.48
CA LEU A 163 -9.75 -8.17 2.64
C LEU A 163 -9.25 -8.73 3.98
N ALA A 164 -9.16 -10.05 4.11
CA ALA A 164 -8.57 -10.66 5.31
C ALA A 164 -7.11 -10.20 5.50
N LEU A 165 -6.31 -10.17 4.42
CA LEU A 165 -4.94 -9.64 4.48
C LEU A 165 -4.91 -8.17 4.93
N TYR A 166 -5.86 -7.34 4.44
CA TYR A 166 -5.96 -5.94 4.85
C TYR A 166 -6.24 -5.79 6.35
N TYR A 167 -7.14 -6.59 6.92
CA TYR A 167 -7.39 -6.54 8.37
C TYR A 167 -6.19 -7.02 9.18
N LEU A 168 -5.50 -8.06 8.71
CA LEU A 168 -4.25 -8.50 9.34
C LEU A 168 -3.20 -7.39 9.32
N HIS A 169 -3.04 -6.68 8.20
CA HIS A 169 -2.14 -5.53 8.06
C HIS A 169 -2.48 -4.39 9.05
N ILE A 170 -3.76 -4.10 9.26
CA ILE A 170 -4.17 -3.12 10.28
C ILE A 170 -3.81 -3.62 11.68
N LEU A 171 -4.11 -4.88 12.01
CA LEU A 171 -3.86 -5.43 13.34
C LEU A 171 -2.37 -5.48 13.67
N SER A 172 -1.54 -5.95 12.75
CA SER A 172 -0.09 -5.99 12.89
C SER A 172 0.50 -4.58 13.00
N GLY A 173 0.04 -3.63 12.18
CA GLY A 173 0.47 -2.23 12.26
C GLY A 173 0.08 -1.56 13.58
N LEU A 174 -1.13 -1.82 14.08
CA LEU A 174 -1.55 -1.30 15.39
C LEU A 174 -0.74 -1.94 16.52
N SER A 175 -0.42 -3.24 16.42
CA SER A 175 0.46 -3.90 17.38
C SER A 175 1.91 -3.36 17.32
N LEU A 176 2.41 -2.99 16.14
CA LEU A 176 3.69 -2.29 16.01
C LEU A 176 3.68 -0.97 16.79
N LEU A 177 2.62 -0.17 16.63
CA LEU A 177 2.48 1.06 17.41
C LEU A 177 2.41 0.76 18.90
N ALA A 178 1.66 -0.26 19.32
CA ALA A 178 1.55 -0.65 20.72
C ALA A 178 2.93 -1.03 21.33
N VAL A 179 3.80 -1.71 20.57
CA VAL A 179 5.16 -2.06 21.01
C VAL A 179 6.04 -0.83 21.27
N ILE A 180 5.83 0.26 20.52
CA ILE A 180 6.56 1.51 20.71
C ILE A 180 6.20 2.15 22.07
N PHE A 181 4.96 1.98 22.55
CA PHE A 181 4.54 2.43 23.87
C PHE A 181 4.90 1.43 24.98
N GLU A 182 4.75 0.13 24.72
CA GLU A 182 4.90 -0.94 25.70
C GLU A 182 5.69 -2.12 25.08
N PRO A 183 7.02 -2.17 25.27
CA PRO A 183 7.89 -3.15 24.62
C PRO A 183 7.55 -4.62 24.95
N SER A 184 6.86 -4.89 26.06
CA SER A 184 6.44 -6.24 26.44
C SER A 184 5.48 -6.90 25.42
N LEU A 185 4.83 -6.10 24.56
CA LEU A 185 3.93 -6.58 23.50
C LEU A 185 4.65 -7.11 22.25
N TYR A 186 5.99 -7.18 22.24
CA TYR A 186 6.77 -7.61 21.07
C TYR A 186 6.35 -8.99 20.54
N GLY A 187 6.04 -9.94 21.42
CA GLY A 187 5.59 -11.29 21.03
C GLY A 187 4.29 -11.27 20.23
N LEU A 188 3.33 -10.40 20.61
CA LEU A 188 2.08 -10.23 19.87
C LEU A 188 2.32 -9.64 18.48
N PHE A 189 3.17 -8.61 18.38
CA PHE A 189 3.54 -8.02 17.11
C PHE A 189 4.20 -9.03 16.17
N ALA A 190 5.19 -9.78 16.67
CA ALA A 190 5.88 -10.80 15.88
C ALA A 190 4.91 -11.87 15.35
N PHE A 191 3.97 -12.33 16.19
CA PHE A 191 2.95 -13.30 15.79
C PHE A 191 2.02 -12.76 14.69
N LEU A 192 1.48 -11.54 14.87
CA LEU A 192 0.59 -10.94 13.89
C LEU A 192 1.29 -10.67 12.55
N LEU A 193 2.55 -10.22 12.60
CA LEU A 193 3.39 -10.00 11.43
C LEU A 193 3.64 -11.31 10.67
N LEU A 194 4.00 -12.38 11.40
CA LEU A 194 4.19 -13.71 10.81
C LEU A 194 2.91 -14.19 10.12
N LEU A 195 1.76 -14.02 10.77
CA LEU A 195 0.47 -14.44 10.26
C LEU A 195 0.10 -13.67 8.97
N GLU A 196 0.31 -12.34 8.95
CA GLU A 196 0.10 -11.51 7.77
C GLU A 196 0.93 -11.96 6.56
N PHE A 197 2.25 -12.11 6.73
CA PHE A 197 3.13 -12.50 5.63
C PHE A 197 2.94 -13.96 5.20
N SER A 198 2.60 -14.85 6.13
CA SER A 198 2.22 -16.24 5.81
C SER A 198 0.93 -16.26 4.99
N TRP A 199 -0.05 -15.44 5.34
CA TRP A 199 -1.29 -15.32 4.56
C TRP A 199 -1.00 -14.78 3.15
N LEU A 200 -0.20 -13.72 3.03
CA LEU A 200 0.23 -13.20 1.73
C LEU A 200 0.92 -14.28 0.88
N LEU A 201 1.84 -15.04 1.46
CA LEU A 201 2.52 -16.14 0.77
C LEU A 201 1.54 -17.20 0.25
N LEU A 202 0.55 -17.60 1.08
CA LEU A 202 -0.49 -18.53 0.66
C LEU A 202 -1.30 -18.00 -0.53
N LEU A 203 -1.60 -16.70 -0.57
CA LEU A 203 -2.29 -16.09 -1.70
C LEU A 203 -1.45 -16.12 -2.98
N MET A 204 -0.15 -15.85 -2.85
CA MET A 204 0.78 -15.91 -3.98
C MET A 204 0.89 -17.33 -4.53
N ILE A 205 1.01 -18.34 -3.66
CA ILE A 205 1.05 -19.75 -4.05
C ILE A 205 -0.23 -20.17 -4.78
N LYS A 206 -1.41 -19.76 -4.29
CA LYS A 206 -2.69 -20.06 -4.96
C LYS A 206 -2.76 -19.45 -6.36
N CYS A 207 -2.34 -18.20 -6.51
CA CYS A 207 -2.28 -17.52 -7.80
C CYS A 207 -1.34 -18.25 -8.77
N MET A 208 -0.14 -18.63 -8.31
CA MET A 208 0.83 -19.39 -9.11
C MET A 208 0.27 -20.77 -9.52
N HIS A 209 -0.33 -21.49 -8.58
CA HIS A 209 -0.90 -22.81 -8.86
C HIS A 209 -2.00 -22.74 -9.91
N LEU A 210 -2.92 -21.77 -9.81
CA LEU A 210 -3.96 -21.56 -10.82
C LEU A 210 -3.35 -21.22 -12.18
N TYR A 211 -2.36 -20.31 -12.20
CA TYR A 211 -1.64 -19.97 -13.41
C TYR A 211 -1.02 -21.19 -14.10
N PHE A 212 -0.28 -22.04 -13.37
CA PHE A 212 0.35 -23.22 -13.94
C PHE A 212 -0.67 -24.25 -14.44
N THR A 213 -1.77 -24.43 -13.70
CA THR A 213 -2.87 -25.33 -14.08
C THR A 213 -3.50 -24.90 -15.40
N VAL A 214 -3.80 -23.60 -15.56
CA VAL A 214 -4.39 -23.06 -16.79
C VAL A 214 -3.38 -23.11 -17.95
N SER A 215 -2.12 -22.75 -17.69
CA SER A 215 -1.02 -22.85 -18.64
C SER A 215 -0.86 -24.26 -19.22
N GLN A 216 -0.95 -25.29 -18.38
CA GLN A 216 -0.86 -26.68 -18.82
C GLN A 216 -2.04 -27.09 -19.69
N LYS A 217 -3.27 -26.68 -19.34
CA LYS A 217 -4.47 -26.91 -20.17
C LYS A 217 -4.36 -26.27 -21.56
N ILE A 218 -3.89 -25.02 -21.62
CA ILE A 218 -3.65 -24.31 -22.89
C ILE A 218 -2.63 -25.08 -23.74
N HIS A 219 -1.53 -25.51 -23.13
CA HIS A 219 -0.48 -26.24 -23.84
C HIS A 219 -0.95 -27.61 -24.37
N LEU A 220 -1.74 -28.36 -23.61
CA LEU A 220 -2.32 -29.62 -24.07
C LEU A 220 -3.33 -29.40 -25.21
N SER A 221 -4.16 -28.36 -25.12
CA SER A 221 -5.12 -28.03 -26.17
C SER A 221 -4.48 -27.56 -27.48
N ASN A 222 -3.29 -26.95 -27.43
CA ASN A 222 -2.56 -26.53 -28.63
C ASN A 222 -1.83 -27.70 -29.34
N LYS A 223 -1.70 -28.86 -28.68
CA LYS A 223 -1.06 -30.06 -29.24
C LYS A 223 -2.05 -31.06 -29.85
N ALA A 224 -3.33 -30.96 -29.49
CA ALA A 224 -4.42 -31.76 -30.04
C ALA A 224 -4.97 -31.12 -31.31
#